data_AF-A0A9D1X9Z9-F1
#
_entry.id   AF-A0A9D1X9Z9-F1
#
_cell.length_a   1.000
_cell.length_b   1.000
_cell.length_c   1.000
_cell.angle_alpha   90.00
_cell.angle_beta   90.00
_cell.angle_gamma   90.00
#
_symmetry.space_group_name_H-M   'P 1'
#
loop_
_entity.id
_entity.type
_entity.pdbx_description
1 polymer ?
#
loop_
_entity_poly.entity_id
_entity_poly.type
_entity_poly.pdbx_seq_one_letter_code
_entity_poly.pdbx_strand_id
1 'polypeptide(L)' 'MNEFLKYLGVIVLLIGVAILAVPALTGGMTNSILLTGLALIIVGYLGHIALNKRFE' A
#
# COMPACT_ATOMS: atom_id res chain seq x y z
N MET A 1 -10.27 -16.49 -10.11
CA MET A 1 -9.25 -16.32 -9.03
C MET A 1 -8.09 -15.40 -9.42
N ASN A 2 -7.71 -15.25 -10.70
CA ASN A 2 -6.62 -14.35 -11.10
C ASN A 2 -6.91 -12.85 -10.92
N GLU A 3 -8.19 -12.46 -10.97
CA GLU A 3 -8.60 -11.05 -10.84
C GLU A 3 -8.39 -10.51 -9.41
N PHE A 4 -8.66 -11.32 -8.38
CA PHE A 4 -8.40 -10.94 -6.99
C PHE A 4 -6.91 -10.71 -6.72
N LEU A 5 -6.04 -11.54 -7.30
CA LEU A 5 -4.60 -11.31 -7.20
C LEU A 5 -4.17 -10.06 -7.98
N LYS A 6 -4.82 -9.71 -9.09
CA LYS A 6 -4.54 -8.46 -9.81
C LYS A 6 -4.82 -7.22 -8.94
N TYR A 7 -5.90 -7.24 -8.16
CA TYR A 7 -6.25 -6.15 -7.26
C TYR A 7 -5.50 -6.15 -5.92
N LEU A 8 -4.87 -7.25 -5.54
CA LEU A 8 -4.20 -7.38 -4.24
C LEU A 8 -3.11 -6.32 -4.04
N GLY A 9 -2.34 -6.00 -5.10
CA GLY A 9 -1.35 -4.92 -5.05
C GLY A 9 -1.97 -3.54 -4.79
N VAL A 10 -3.11 -3.23 -5.42
CA VAL A 10 -3.87 -1.99 -5.19
C VAL A 10 -4.41 -1.95 -3.77
N ILE A 11 -4.95 -3.06 -3.26
CA ILE A 11 -5.49 -3.15 -1.90
C ILE A 11 -4.41 -2.83 -0.86
N VAL A 12 -3.22 -3.41 -1.00
CA VAL A 12 -2.09 -3.14 -0.10
C VAL A 12 -1.66 -1.67 -0.17
N LEU A 13 -1.68 -1.07 -1.36
CA LEU A 13 -1.35 0.34 -1.55
C LEU A 13 -2.37 1.25 -0.86
N LEU A 14 -3.67 0.94 -0.97
CA LEU A 14 -4.73 1.68 -0.28
C LEU A 14 -4.62 1.58 1.25
N ILE A 15 -4.20 0.43 1.78
CA ILE A 15 -3.92 0.27 3.22
C ILE A 15 -2.77 1.18 3.64
N GLY A 16 -1.68 1.23 2.86
CA GLY A 16 -0.56 2.14 3.11
C GLY A 16 -0.99 3.61 3.14
N VAL A 17 -1.87 4.01 2.23
CA VAL A 17 -2.45 5.36 2.21
C VAL A 17 -3.32 5.62 3.44
N ALA A 18 -4.15 4.66 3.87
CA ALA A 18 -4.99 4.82 5.06
C ALA A 18 -4.17 5.00 6.35
N ILE A 19 -3.07 4.25 6.48
CA ILE A 19 -2.14 4.35 7.63
C ILE A 19 -1.44 5.72 7.67
N LEU A 20 -1.28 6.40 6.54
CA LEU A 20 -0.79 7.78 6.51
C LEU A 20 -1.92 8.80 6.73
N ALA A 21 -3.07 8.59 6.10
CA ALA A 21 -4.19 9.54 6.10
C ALA A 21 -4.84 9.67 7.48
N VAL A 22 -5.07 8.57 8.20
CA VAL A 22 -5.71 8.62 9.53
C VAL A 22 -4.90 9.47 10.52
N PRO A 23 -3.61 9.19 10.79
CA PRO A 23 -2.79 10.02 11.67
C PRO A 23 -2.52 11.43 11.14
N ALA A 24 -2.57 11.65 9.82
CA ALA A 24 -2.53 13.00 9.26
C ALA A 24 -3.78 13.83 9.65
N LEU A 25 -4.95 13.19 9.70
CA LEU A 25 -6.21 13.85 10.06
C LEU A 25 -6.41 13.96 11.58
N THR A 26 -5.82 13.06 12.37
CA THR A 26 -5.93 13.05 13.84
C THR A 26 -4.77 13.77 14.56
N GLY A 27 -3.79 14.27 13.82
CA GLY A 27 -2.61 14.96 14.38
C GLY A 27 -1.57 14.04 15.04
N GLY A 28 -1.70 12.72 14.87
CA GLY A 28 -0.83 11.70 15.47
C GLY A 28 0.36 11.30 14.62
N MET A 29 0.85 12.17 13.74
CA MET A 29 1.91 11.83 12.79
C MET A 29 3.27 11.70 13.49
N THR A 30 3.90 10.53 13.35
CA THR A 30 5.25 10.27 13.87
C THR A 30 6.17 9.79 12.75
N ASN A 31 7.48 9.95 12.94
CA ASN A 31 8.48 9.49 11.96
C ASN A 31 8.36 7.99 11.69
N SER A 32 7.98 7.20 12.70
CA SER A 32 7.71 5.76 12.56
C SER A 32 6.53 5.50 11.62
N ILE A 33 5.41 6.23 11.77
CA ILE A 33 4.23 6.09 10.90
C ILE A 33 4.56 6.47 9.46
N LEU A 34 5.32 7.56 9.27
CA LEU A 34 5.78 7.98 7.94
C LEU A 34 6.63 6.90 7.27
N LEU A 35 7.58 6.32 8.01
CA LEU A 35 8.42 5.22 7.53
C LEU A 35 7.60 3.96 7.21
N THR A 36 6.66 3.59 8.08
CA THR A 36 5.80 2.41 7.87
C THR A 36 4.88 2.60 6.67
N GLY A 37 4.26 3.77 6.53
CA GLY A 37 3.40 4.09 5.39
C GLY A 37 4.18 4.13 4.08
N LEU A 38 5.38 4.72 4.07
CA LEU A 38 6.28 4.71 2.92
C LEU A 38 6.65 3.27 2.51
N ALA A 39 7.08 2.45 3.47
CA ALA A 39 7.44 1.06 3.21
C ALA A 39 6.26 0.26 2.62
N LEU A 40 5.05 0.44 3.16
CA LEU A 40 3.84 -0.21 2.65
C LEU A 40 3.45 0.25 1.25
N ILE A 41 3.60 1.54 0.93
CA ILE A 41 3.33 2.05 -0.42
C ILE A 41 4.34 1.45 -1.42
N ILE A 42 5.63 1.39 -1.07
CA ILE A 42 6.65 0.77 -1.91
C ILE A 42 6.35 -0.72 -2.14
N VAL A 43 6.04 -1.46 -1.07
CA VAL A 43 5.70 -2.90 -1.18
C VAL A 43 4.41 -3.11 -1.96
N GLY A 44 3.38 -2.28 -1.73
CA GLY A 44 2.12 -2.35 -2.47
C GLY A 44 2.30 -2.06 -3.96
N TYR A 45 3.12 -1.06 -4.30
CA TYR A 45 3.45 -0.72 -5.69
C TYR A 45 4.27 -1.82 -6.38
N LEU A 46 5.29 -2.36 -5.71
CA LEU A 46 6.07 -3.49 -6.21
C LEU A 46 5.21 -4.74 -6.36
N GLY A 47 4.33 -5.01 -5.40
CA GLY A 47 3.35 -6.10 -5.46
C GLY A 47 2.40 -5.92 -6.64
N HIS A 48 1.87 -4.71 -6.86
CA HIS A 48 1.01 -4.41 -8.01
C HIS A 48 1.74 -4.65 -9.34
N ILE A 49 2.99 -4.18 -9.48
CA ILE A 49 3.79 -4.42 -10.69
C ILE A 49 4.09 -5.91 -10.87
N ALA A 50 4.54 -6.60 -9.82
CA ALA A 50 4.95 -8.00 -9.90
C ALA A 50 3.75 -8.92 -10.21
N LEU A 51 2.58 -8.64 -9.63
CA LEU A 51 1.34 -9.35 -9.93
C LEU A 51 0.90 -9.03 -11.36
N ASN A 52 0.93 -7.76 -11.77
CA ASN A 52 0.56 -7.38 -13.14
C ASN A 52 1.48 -8.03 -14.19
N LYS A 53 2.79 -8.17 -13.93
CA LYS A 53 3.75 -8.88 -14.80
C LYS A 53 3.61 -10.41 -14.82
N ARG A 54 3.02 -11.02 -13.79
CA ARG A 54 2.84 -12.49 -13.68
C ARG A 54 1.53 -12.97 -14.31
N PHE A 55 0.56 -12.07 -14.50
CA PHE A 55 -0.75 -12.36 -15.08
C PHE A 55 -0.92 -11.82 -16.51
N GLU A 56 0.14 -11.22 -17.08
CA GLU A 56 0.31 -11.01 -18.53
C GLU A 56 0.92 -12.29 -19.15
#